data_AF-A0A4Q3HIR3-F1
#
_entry.id   AF-A0A4Q3HIR3-F1
#
_cell.length_a   1.000
_cell.length_b   1.000
_cell.length_c   1.000
_cell.angle_alpha   90.00
_cell.angle_beta   90.00
_cell.angle_gamma   90.00
#
_symmetry.space_group_name_H-M   'P 1'
#
loop_
_entity.id
_entity.type
_entity.pdbx_description
1 polymer ?
#
loop_
_entity_poly.entity_id
_entity_poly.type
_entity_poly.pdbx_seq_one_letter_code
_entity_poly.pdbx_strand_id
1 'polypeptide(L)' 'MSEADDQRFMAAALRLSRWHEGQTMTNPSVGCVLVRDGAIVGAAVTARDGRPHAEARALAVAGEKARGATAYVTL' A
#
# COMPACT_ATOMS: atom_id res chain seq x y z
N MET A 1 -8.56 -15.72 -3.29
CA MET A 1 -9.17 -14.68 -2.44
C MET A 1 -10.54 -14.37 -3.00
N SER A 2 -11.43 -13.83 -2.18
CA SER A 2 -12.80 -13.44 -2.56
C SER A 2 -12.92 -11.93 -2.75
N GLU A 3 -13.99 -11.47 -3.40
CA GLU A 3 -14.28 -10.03 -3.51
C GLU A 3 -14.35 -9.34 -2.13
N ALA A 4 -14.86 -10.04 -1.10
CA ALA A 4 -14.90 -9.53 0.26
C ALA A 4 -13.50 -9.36 0.88
N ASP A 5 -12.53 -10.21 0.50
CA ASP A 5 -11.12 -10.02 0.86
C ASP A 5 -10.53 -8.81 0.13
N ASP A 6 -10.79 -8.68 -1.18
CA ASP A 6 -10.30 -7.56 -2.00
C ASP A 6 -10.82 -6.21 -1.48
N GLN A 7 -12.12 -6.12 -1.17
CA GLN A 7 -12.74 -4.96 -0.53
C GLN A 7 -12.09 -4.68 0.84
N ARG A 8 -11.82 -5.71 1.65
CA ARG A 8 -11.16 -5.58 2.97
C ARG A 8 -9.74 -5.03 2.85
N PHE A 9 -8.94 -5.51 1.90
CA PHE A 9 -7.55 -5.09 1.70
C PHE A 9 -7.45 -3.72 1.01
N MET A 10 -8.31 -3.42 0.05
CA MET A 10 -8.45 -2.06 -0.50
C MET A 10 -8.87 -1.06 0.59
N ALA A 11 -9.82 -1.42 1.46
CA ALA A 11 -10.16 -0.60 2.62
C ALA A 11 -9.00 -0.44 3.61
N ALA A 12 -8.04 -1.37 3.68
CA ALA A 12 -6.81 -1.19 4.47
C ALA A 12 -5.88 -0.15 3.81
N ALA A 13 -5.66 -0.24 2.49
CA ALA A 13 -4.89 0.75 1.72
C ALA A 13 -5.49 2.16 1.82
N LEU A 14 -6.83 2.29 1.74
CA LEU A 14 -7.57 3.56 1.88
C LEU A 14 -7.60 4.14 3.31
N ARG A 15 -7.27 3.34 4.34
CA ARG A 15 -7.02 3.86 5.70
C ARG A 15 -5.57 4.32 5.86
N LEU A 16 -4.64 3.63 5.20
CA LEU A 16 -3.21 3.92 5.23
C LEU A 16 -2.84 5.17 4.42
N SER A 17 -3.51 5.41 3.28
CA SER A 17 -3.33 6.61 2.46
C SER A 17 -3.59 7.90 3.23
N ARG A 18 -4.55 7.90 4.15
CA ARG A 18 -4.92 9.07 4.98
C ARG A 18 -3.80 9.53 5.93
N TRP A 19 -2.82 8.68 6.25
CA TRP A 19 -1.79 9.01 7.26
C TRP A 19 -0.90 10.19 6.85
N HIS A 20 -0.62 10.34 5.55
CA HIS A 20 0.13 11.47 5.00
C HIS A 20 -0.74 12.39 4.12
N GLU A 21 -2.06 12.37 4.27
CA GLU A 21 -2.95 13.32 3.58
C GLU A 21 -2.56 14.77 3.94
N GLY A 22 -2.45 15.63 2.91
CA GLY A 22 -1.91 16.99 3.02
C GLY A 22 -0.41 17.10 3.32
N GLN A 23 0.32 15.98 3.41
CA GLN A 23 1.70 15.93 3.90
C GLN A 23 2.68 15.32 2.88
N THR A 24 2.36 15.31 1.58
CA THR A 24 3.13 14.64 0.51
C THR A 24 3.65 15.60 -0.57
N MET A 25 3.86 16.87 -0.18
CA MET A 25 4.20 17.99 -1.07
C MET A 25 3.20 18.12 -2.22
N THR A 26 3.64 18.16 -3.48
CA THR A 26 2.80 18.25 -4.68
C THR A 26 2.22 16.91 -5.14
N ASN A 27 2.53 15.80 -4.45
CA ASN A 27 2.08 14.46 -4.81
C ASN A 27 0.86 14.05 -3.98
N PRO A 28 -0.02 13.15 -4.48
CA PRO A 28 -1.06 12.56 -3.67
C PRO A 28 -0.49 11.63 -2.60
N SER A 29 -1.21 11.52 -1.47
CA SER A 29 -0.93 10.50 -0.47
C SER A 29 -1.59 9.18 -0.88
N VAL A 30 -0.79 8.28 -1.44
CA VAL A 30 -1.21 6.96 -1.92
C VAL A 30 -0.94 5.94 -0.83
N GLY A 31 -1.85 4.99 -0.62
CA GLY A 31 -1.63 3.82 0.22
C GLY A 31 -1.37 2.59 -0.65
N CYS A 32 -0.41 1.74 -0.27
CA CYS A 32 -0.15 0.46 -0.91
C CYS A 32 -0.07 -0.65 0.13
N VAL A 33 -0.74 -1.77 -0.14
CA VAL A 33 -0.75 -2.99 0.67
C VAL A 33 -0.48 -4.19 -0.24
N LEU A 34 0.54 -4.99 0.10
CA LEU A 34 0.88 -6.25 -0.57
C LEU A 34 0.37 -7.42 0.28
N VAL A 35 -0.45 -8.28 -0.33
CA VAL A 35 -1.08 -9.42 0.32
C VAL A 35 -0.61 -10.71 -0.34
N ARG A 36 -0.20 -11.68 0.47
CA ARG A 36 0.15 -13.02 0.00
C ARG A 36 -0.38 -14.04 0.99
N ASP A 37 -0.95 -15.13 0.47
CA ASP A 37 -1.47 -16.25 1.26
C ASP A 37 -2.47 -15.80 2.37
N GLY A 38 -3.24 -14.74 2.08
CA GLY A 38 -4.20 -14.11 3.00
C GLY A 38 -3.61 -13.13 4.03
N ALA A 39 -2.28 -12.98 4.10
CA ALA A 39 -1.59 -12.11 5.04
C ALA A 39 -1.01 -10.87 4.34
N ILE A 40 -1.01 -9.72 5.02
CA ILE A 40 -0.28 -8.53 4.58
C ILE A 40 1.22 -8.79 4.77
N VAL A 41 1.97 -8.80 3.67
CA VAL A 41 3.44 -9.00 3.67
C VAL A 41 4.22 -7.70 3.55
N GLY A 42 3.59 -6.62 3.05
CA GLY A 42 4.16 -5.27 3.06
C GLY A 42 3.05 -4.22 3.01
N ALA A 43 3.28 -3.07 3.63
CA ALA A 43 2.34 -1.95 3.62
C ALA A 43 3.08 -0.62 3.77
N ALA A 44 2.72 0.38 2.98
CA ALA A 44 3.26 1.73 3.09
C ALA A 44 2.35 2.81 2.51
N VAL A 45 2.71 4.06 2.77
CA VAL A 45 2.12 5.29 2.22
C VAL A 45 3.20 6.09 1.50
N THR A 46 2.88 6.94 0.52
CA THR A 46 3.84 7.90 -0.11
C THR A 46 4.64 8.63 0.97
N ALA A 47 5.96 8.79 0.80
CA ALA A 47 6.79 9.51 1.78
C ALA A 47 6.42 11.02 1.86
N ARG A 48 6.74 11.69 2.97
CA ARG A 48 6.25 13.07 3.26
C ARG A 48 6.82 14.17 2.34
N ASP A 49 8.00 13.93 1.80
CA ASP A 49 8.66 14.66 0.72
C ASP A 49 8.10 14.30 -0.68
N GLY A 50 7.17 13.35 -0.77
CA GLY A 50 6.53 12.91 -2.01
C GLY A 50 7.24 11.78 -2.75
N ARG A 51 8.42 11.34 -2.28
CA ARG A 51 9.20 10.21 -2.84
C ARG A 51 10.00 9.51 -1.72
N PRO A 52 10.08 8.17 -1.69
CA PRO A 52 9.51 7.20 -2.63
C PRO A 52 7.97 7.05 -2.53
N HIS A 53 7.39 6.52 -3.61
CA HIS A 53 5.98 6.14 -3.71
C HIS A 53 5.60 5.01 -2.74
N ALA A 54 4.31 4.82 -2.51
CA ALA A 54 3.80 3.83 -1.56
C ALA A 54 4.17 2.40 -1.97
N GLU A 55 4.09 2.10 -3.25
CA GLU A 55 4.35 0.79 -3.85
C GLU A 55 5.83 0.40 -3.71
N ALA A 56 6.74 1.32 -4.03
CA ALA A 56 8.18 1.13 -3.85
C ALA A 56 8.55 0.87 -2.37
N ARG A 57 7.89 1.56 -1.43
CA ARG A 57 8.07 1.34 0.01
C ARG A 57 7.46 0.00 0.46
N ALA A 58 6.26 -0.36 -0.01
CA ALA A 58 5.60 -1.60 0.34
C ALA A 58 6.37 -2.83 -0.18
N LEU A 59 6.93 -2.74 -1.39
CA LEU A 59 7.86 -3.74 -1.95
C LEU A 59 9.12 -3.88 -1.09
N ALA A 60 9.73 -2.76 -0.66
CA ALA A 60 10.90 -2.79 0.23
C ALA A 60 10.59 -3.40 1.61
N VAL A 61 9.37 -3.23 2.14
CA VAL A 61 8.92 -3.86 3.39
C VAL A 61 8.67 -5.37 3.21
N ALA A 62 8.15 -5.80 2.07
CA ALA A 62 7.85 -7.21 1.80
C ALA A 62 9.07 -8.04 1.38
N GLY A 63 10.05 -7.43 0.70
CA GLY A 63 11.17 -8.15 0.09
C GLY A 63 10.69 -9.28 -0.83
N GLU A 64 11.38 -10.42 -0.81
CA GLU A 64 11.07 -11.57 -1.66
C GLU A 64 9.64 -12.11 -1.48
N LYS A 65 8.96 -11.83 -0.35
CA LYS A 65 7.55 -12.19 -0.11
C LYS A 65 6.58 -11.49 -1.08
N ALA A 66 7.00 -10.39 -1.71
CA ALA A 66 6.23 -9.72 -2.76
C ALA A 66 6.06 -10.58 -4.02
N ARG A 67 6.94 -11.57 -4.27
CA ARG A 67 6.75 -12.48 -5.41
C ARG A 67 5.50 -13.32 -5.19
N GLY A 68 4.53 -13.22 -6.11
CA GLY A 68 3.23 -13.88 -6.01
C GLY A 68 2.24 -13.19 -5.05
N ALA A 69 2.51 -11.96 -4.61
CA ALA A 69 1.58 -11.16 -3.82
C ALA A 69 0.61 -10.35 -4.72
N THR A 70 -0.62 -10.15 -4.27
CA THR A 70 -1.56 -9.17 -4.83
C THR A 70 -1.26 -7.79 -4.25
N ALA A 71 -1.28 -6.75 -5.08
CA ALA A 71 -1.12 -5.37 -4.65
C ALA A 71 -2.46 -4.62 -4.66
N TYR A 72 -2.77 -3.94 -3.55
CA TYR A 72 -3.88 -2.99 -3.43
C TYR A 72 -3.28 -1.60 -3.30
N VAL A 73 -3.50 -0.75 -4.30
CA VAL A 73 -2.98 0.62 -4.37
C VAL A 73 -4.14 1.60 -4.57
N THR A 74 -4.08 2.77 -3.96
CA THR A 74 -5.20 3.73 -3.95
C THR A 74 -5.19 4.73 -5.12
N LEU A 75 -4.25 4.60 -6.07
CA LEU A 75 -4.11 5.37 -7.31
C LEU A 75 -3.31 4.55 -8.32
#